data_AF-A0A1H5R9T5-F1
#
_entry.id   AF-A0A1H5R9T5-F1
#
_cell.length_a   1.000
_cell.length_b   1.000
_cell.length_c   1.000
_cell.angle_alpha   90.00
_cell.angle_beta   90.00
_cell.angle_gamma   90.00
#
_symmetry.space_group_name_H-M   'P 1'
#
loop_
_entity.id
_entity.type
_entity.pdbx_description
1 polymer ?
#
loop_
_entity_poly.entity_id
_entity_poly.type
_entity_poly.pdbx_seq_one_letter_code
_entity_poly.pdbx_strand_id
1 'polypeptide(L)'
;MTEHGNASTYVNHGCRCQWCTAANTERGREQRRVRFASRRIVDGVLVAPVPQHRHGIANTYTNWGCRCAPCAGAHRRASRDRYWRRVAVTR
;
A
#
# COMPACT_ATOMS: atom_id res chain seq x y z
N MET A 1 11.01 4.27 32.53
CA MET A 1 10.82 5.17 31.39
C MET A 1 10.18 4.37 30.28
N THR A 2 8.98 4.73 29.83
CA THR A 2 8.32 4.05 28.73
C THR A 2 8.99 4.52 27.45
N GLU A 3 9.66 3.61 26.73
CA GLU A 3 10.26 3.94 25.44
C GLU A 3 9.17 4.38 24.45
N HIS A 4 9.40 5.49 23.76
CA HIS A 4 8.51 6.05 22.74
C HIS A 4 9.35 6.49 21.54
N GLY A 5 8.69 6.81 20.42
CA GLY A 5 9.36 7.33 19.23
C GLY A 5 9.95 6.25 18.31
N ASN A 6 9.54 5.00 18.47
CA ASN A 6 9.88 3.93 17.53
C ASN A 6 8.61 3.27 16.95
N ALA A 7 8.72 2.59 15.81
CA ALA A 7 7.56 1.95 15.20
C ALA A 7 7.02 0.75 16.00
N SER A 8 7.85 0.11 16.82
CA SER A 8 7.46 -1.03 17.67
C SER A 8 6.45 -0.61 18.73
N THR A 9 6.68 0.53 19.39
CA THR A 9 5.78 1.12 20.40
C THR A 9 4.44 1.56 19.81
N TYR A 10 4.43 1.99 18.54
CA TYR A 10 3.18 2.22 17.82
C TYR A 10 2.40 0.92 17.58
N VAL A 11 3.07 -0.12 17.06
CA VAL A 11 2.39 -1.35 16.60
C VAL A 11 2.03 -2.27 17.76
N ASN A 12 2.98 -2.56 18.66
CA ASN A 12 2.84 -3.59 19.68
C ASN A 12 2.20 -3.07 20.97
N HIS A 13 2.40 -1.79 21.29
CA HIS A 13 1.91 -1.18 22.54
C HIS A 13 0.77 -0.18 22.33
N GLY A 14 0.31 0.00 21.08
CA GLY A 14 -0.84 0.85 20.76
C GLY A 14 -0.61 2.35 20.98
N CYS A 15 0.63 2.80 21.22
CA CYS A 15 0.91 4.21 21.45
C CYS A 15 0.63 5.03 20.18
N ARG A 16 -0.04 6.18 20.34
CA ARG A 16 -0.40 7.09 19.23
C ARG A 16 0.17 8.49 19.39
N CYS A 17 1.11 8.70 20.32
CA CYS A 17 1.76 10.00 20.48
C CYS A 17 2.47 10.41 19.17
N GLN A 18 2.75 11.70 19.03
CA GLN A 18 3.33 12.28 17.82
C GLN A 18 4.60 11.54 17.35
N TRP A 19 5.49 11.17 18.27
CA TRP A 19 6.76 10.52 17.92
C TRP A 19 6.56 9.09 17.42
N CYS A 20 5.70 8.29 18.07
CA CYS A 20 5.39 6.94 17.62
C CYS A 20 4.67 6.94 16.27
N THR A 21 3.77 7.91 16.05
CA THR A 21 3.06 8.09 14.78
C THR A 21 4.00 8.51 13.66
N ALA A 22 4.95 9.42 13.93
CA ALA A 22 5.98 9.83 12.99
C ALA A 22 6.89 8.65 12.61
N ALA A 23 7.41 7.91 13.60
CA ALA A 23 8.25 6.74 13.36
C ALA A 23 7.54 5.65 12.54
N ASN A 24 6.26 5.37 12.83
CA ASN A 24 5.48 4.42 12.03
C ASN A 24 5.24 4.91 10.60
N THR A 25 5.01 6.22 10.42
CA THR A 25 4.86 6.84 9.10
C THR A 25 6.13 6.72 8.28
N GLU A 26 7.29 7.03 8.87
CA GLU A 26 8.59 6.89 8.22
C GLU A 26 8.88 5.45 7.81
N ARG A 27 8.66 4.50 8.73
CA ARG A 27 8.75 3.06 8.42
C ARG A 27 7.87 2.68 7.22
N GLY A 28 6.63 3.19 7.18
CA GLY A 28 5.71 2.96 6.07
C GLY A 28 6.20 3.54 4.73
N ARG A 29 6.79 4.74 4.75
CA ARG A 29 7.40 5.38 3.57
C ARG A 29 8.57 4.56 3.07
N GLU A 30 9.46 4.12 3.94
CA GLU A 30 10.62 3.31 3.56
C GLU A 30 10.20 1.97 2.96
N GLN A 31 9.24 1.26 3.59
CA GLN A 31 8.67 0.04 3.02
C GLN A 31 8.10 0.27 1.61
N ARG A 32 7.47 1.42 1.37
CA ARG A 32 6.97 1.77 0.03
C ARG A 32 8.11 2.03 -0.95
N ARG A 33 9.17 2.73 -0.55
CA ARG A 33 10.36 2.97 -1.38
C ARG A 33 11.00 1.65 -1.81
N VAL A 34 11.24 0.74 -0.87
CA VAL A 34 11.79 -0.59 -1.15
C VAL A 34 10.91 -1.37 -2.14
N ARG A 35 9.60 -1.42 -1.93
CA ARG A 35 8.66 -2.12 -2.84
C ARG A 35 8.64 -1.52 -4.24
N PHE A 36 8.77 -0.21 -4.37
CA PHE A 36 8.75 0.47 -5.66
C PHE A 36 10.10 0.34 -6.38
N ALA A 37 11.21 0.31 -5.65
CA ALA A 37 12.54 0.09 -6.20
C ALA A 37 12.74 -1.35 -6.67
N SER A 38 12.11 -2.33 -6.01
CA SER A 38 12.23 -3.74 -6.37
C SER A 38 11.43 -4.18 -7.60
N ARG A 39 10.64 -3.27 -8.21
CA ARG A 39 9.89 -3.57 -9.43
C ARG A 39 10.84 -3.86 -10.58
N ARG A 40 10.43 -4.78 -11.43
CA ARG A 40 11.15 -5.16 -12.65
C ARG A 40 10.32 -4.87 -13.88
N ILE A 41 10.98 -4.64 -15.00
CA ILE A 41 10.30 -4.54 -16.29
C ILE A 41 10.11 -5.96 -16.83
N VAL A 42 8.88 -6.33 -17.14
CA VAL A 42 8.49 -7.59 -17.79
C VAL A 42 7.61 -7.22 -18.97
N ASP A 43 8.02 -7.59 -20.18
CA ASP A 43 7.33 -7.26 -21.43
C ASP A 43 7.01 -5.76 -21.57
N GLY A 44 7.98 -4.91 -21.19
CA GLY A 44 7.85 -3.44 -21.24
C GLY A 44 6.98 -2.85 -20.11
N VAL A 45 6.46 -3.65 -19.18
CA VAL A 45 5.59 -3.19 -18.10
C VAL A 45 6.31 -3.31 -16.74
N LEU A 46 6.15 -2.31 -15.88
CA LEU A 46 6.62 -2.39 -14.49
C LEU A 46 5.78 -3.37 -13.68
N VAL A 47 6.40 -4.47 -13.24
CA VAL A 47 5.76 -5.55 -12.47
C VAL A 47 6.44 -5.68 -11.11
N ALA A 48 5.63 -5.76 -10.04
CA ALA A 48 6.14 -5.98 -8.69
C ALA A 48 6.65 -7.42 -8.52
N PRO A 49 7.73 -7.66 -7.77
CA PRO A 49 8.28 -9.00 -7.53
C PRO A 49 7.52 -9.71 -6.40
N VAL A 50 6.23 -9.96 -6.61
CA VAL A 50 5.38 -10.70 -5.66
C VAL A 50 5.01 -12.07 -6.25
N PRO A 51 4.62 -13.05 -5.42
CA PRO A 51 4.12 -14.33 -5.92
C PRO A 51 2.97 -14.14 -6.91
N GLN A 52 2.87 -15.02 -7.93
CA GLN A 52 1.91 -14.88 -9.02
C GLN A 52 0.46 -14.68 -8.53
N HIS A 53 0.04 -15.41 -7.49
CA HIS A 53 -1.30 -15.32 -6.89
C HIS A 53 -1.62 -13.95 -6.25
N ARG A 54 -0.61 -13.11 -6.00
CA ARG A 54 -0.78 -11.73 -5.50
C ARG A 54 -0.97 -10.72 -6.62
N HIS A 55 -0.86 -11.09 -7.89
CA HIS A 55 -1.27 -10.23 -9.00
C HIS A 55 -2.80 -10.26 -9.17
N GLY A 56 -3.36 -9.26 -9.85
CA GLY A 56 -4.82 -9.20 -10.10
C GLY A 56 -5.65 -8.64 -8.94
N ILE A 57 -5.02 -8.04 -7.94
CA ILE A 57 -5.69 -7.36 -6.83
C ILE A 57 -5.29 -5.89 -6.76
N ALA A 58 -6.21 -5.02 -6.36
CA ALA A 58 -5.98 -3.57 -6.30
C ALA A 58 -4.84 -3.20 -5.34
N ASN A 59 -4.64 -3.98 -4.27
CA ASN A 59 -3.57 -3.79 -3.30
C ASN A 59 -2.17 -3.83 -3.92
N THR A 60 -1.92 -4.78 -4.82
CA THR A 60 -0.62 -4.94 -5.49
C THR A 60 -0.37 -3.80 -6.48
N TYR A 61 -1.42 -3.23 -7.05
CA TYR A 61 -1.31 -2.02 -7.87
C TYR A 61 -0.91 -0.79 -7.03
N THR A 62 -1.56 -0.56 -5.89
CA THR A 62 -1.37 0.67 -5.10
C THR A 62 -0.16 0.62 -4.17
N ASN A 63 0.02 -0.50 -3.46
CA ASN A 63 1.03 -0.65 -2.41
C ASN A 63 2.36 -1.21 -2.92
N TRP A 64 2.34 -1.94 -4.03
CA TRP A 64 3.55 -2.49 -4.66
C TRP A 64 3.85 -1.86 -6.02
N GLY A 65 3.00 -0.97 -6.52
CA GLY A 65 3.25 -0.21 -7.75
C GLY A 65 3.25 -1.06 -9.02
N CYS A 66 2.65 -2.25 -8.99
CA CYS A 66 2.56 -3.15 -10.14
C CYS A 66 1.62 -2.58 -11.22
N ARG A 67 2.04 -2.60 -12.47
CA ARG A 67 1.31 -2.05 -13.63
C ARG A 67 0.82 -3.09 -14.63
N CYS A 68 1.06 -4.38 -14.39
CA CYS A 68 0.52 -5.45 -15.24
C CYS A 68 -1.01 -5.34 -15.39
N ALA A 69 -1.51 -5.80 -16.55
CA ALA A 69 -2.92 -5.75 -16.92
C ALA A 69 -3.89 -6.24 -15.82
N PRO A 70 -3.67 -7.40 -15.15
CA PRO A 70 -4.61 -7.86 -14.12
C PRO A 70 -4.66 -6.92 -12.92
N CYS A 71 -3.52 -6.39 -12.46
CA CYS A 71 -3.46 -5.42 -11.36
C CYS A 71 -4.14 -4.09 -11.74
N ALA A 72 -3.89 -3.60 -12.96
CA ALA A 72 -4.54 -2.39 -13.48
C ALA A 72 -6.06 -2.54 -13.57
N GLY A 73 -6.54 -3.68 -14.09
CA GLY A 73 -7.97 -3.99 -14.16
C GLY A 73 -8.62 -4.04 -12.78
N ALA A 74 -7.97 -4.69 -11.81
CA ALA A 74 -8.47 -4.76 -10.44
C ALA A 74 -8.57 -3.38 -9.78
N HIS A 75 -7.55 -2.52 -9.98
CA HIS A 75 -7.57 -1.16 -9.47
C HIS A 75 -8.70 -0.32 -10.08
N ARG A 76 -8.96 -0.46 -11.38
CA ARG A 76 -10.04 0.24 -12.07
C ARG A 76 -11.41 -0.17 -11.50
N ARG A 77 -11.65 -1.48 -11.33
CA ARG A 77 -12.88 -2.00 -10.72
C ARG A 77 -13.10 -1.46 -9.31
N ALA A 78 -12.07 -1.54 -8.45
CA ALA A 78 -12.15 -1.03 -7.09
C ALA A 78 -12.39 0.49 -7.02
N SER A 79 -11.83 1.25 -7.97
CA SER A 79 -12.07 2.70 -8.05
C SER A 79 -13.50 3.04 -8.46
N ARG A 80 -14.05 2.28 -9.42
CA ARG A 80 -15.45 2.43 -9.85
C ARG A 80 -16.42 2.08 -8.71
N ASP A 81 -16.18 0.98 -8.00
CA ASP A 81 -16.98 0.60 -6.83
C ASP A 81 -16.94 1.69 -5.74
N ARG A 82 -15.75 2.20 -5.38
CA ARG A 82 -15.63 3.32 -4.42
C ARG A 82 -16.37 4.58 -4.87
N TYR A 83 -16.33 4.90 -6.16
CA TYR A 83 -17.08 6.03 -6.72
C TYR A 83 -18.59 5.84 -6.52
N TRP A 84 -19.12 4.68 -6.90
CA TRP A 84 -20.55 4.39 -6.75
C TRP A 84 -21.00 4.38 -5.30
N ARG A 85 -20.20 3.82 -4.37
CA ARG A 85 -20.50 3.90 -2.93
C ARG A 85 -20.58 5.34 -2.43
N ARG A 86 -19.70 6.23 -2.92
CA ARG A 86 -19.72 7.64 -2.54
C ARG A 86 -20.97 8.34 -3.08
N VAL A 87 -21.29 8.15 -4.36
CA VAL A 87 -22.42 8.80 -5.02
C VAL A 87 -23.76 8.30 -4.49
N ALA A 88 -23.89 7.00 -4.18
CA ALA A 88 -25.11 6.39 -3.67
C ALA A 88 -25.46 6.84 -2.23
N VAL A 89 -24.47 7.27 -1.43
CA VAL A 89 -24.70 7.79 -0.07
C VAL A 89 -25.07 9.29 -0.09
N THR A 90 -24.65 10.02 -1.13
CA THR A 90 -24.94 11.46 -1.29
C THR A 90 -26.27 11.74 -2.01
N ARG A 91 -27.13 10.73 -2.19
CA ARG A 91 -28.39 10.83 -2.94
C ARG A 91 -29.52 10.24 -2.10
#